data_AF-A0A2N2TNA5-F1
#
_entry.id   AF-A0A2N2TNA5-F1
#
_cell.length_a   1.000
_cell.length_b   1.000
_cell.length_c   1.000
_cell.angle_alpha   90.00
_cell.angle_beta   90.00
_cell.angle_gamma   90.00
#
_symmetry.space_group_name_H-M   'P 1'
#
loop_
_entity.id
_entity.type
_entity.pdbx_description
1 polymer ?
#
loop_
_entity_poly.entity_id
_entity_poly.type
_entity_poly.pdbx_seq_one_letter_code
_entity_poly.pdbx_strand_id
1 'polypeptide(L)'
;MTIVSGKLDEAESGREASFLALDNGAGGRKRRLLVLADGRTAVVSLSVRTFKRSRQSYGYMQFKIDGKTVTRYVGKVTAEDKSASLKLGWKLLRHRKLAESNGWQWHQ
;
A
#
# COMPACT_ATOMS: atom_id res chain seq x y z
N MET A 1 26.76 -33.51 -18.50
CA MET A 1 25.33 -33.73 -18.75
C MET A 1 24.57 -33.05 -17.62
N THR A 2 23.90 -31.94 -17.95
CA THR A 2 23.39 -30.93 -17.02
C THR A 2 22.01 -31.33 -16.50
N ILE A 3 21.82 -31.35 -15.17
CA ILE A 3 20.49 -31.32 -14.56
C ILE A 3 20.38 -30.00 -13.79
N VAL A 4 19.53 -29.12 -14.31
CA VAL A 4 19.09 -27.87 -13.67
C VAL A 4 17.92 -28.19 -12.76
N SER A 5 18.09 -28.03 -11.44
CA SER A 5 16.96 -27.97 -10.49
C SER A 5 17.00 -26.60 -9.82
N GLY A 6 16.31 -25.66 -10.46
CA GLY A 6 16.20 -24.27 -10.03
C GLY A 6 15.41 -24.14 -8.74
N LYS A 7 16.11 -23.64 -7.73
CA LYS A 7 15.68 -23.06 -6.47
C LYS A 7 14.41 -22.19 -6.62
N LEU A 8 13.25 -22.74 -6.26
CA LEU A 8 11.96 -22.06 -6.12
C LEU A 8 11.45 -22.33 -4.69
N ASP A 9 11.86 -21.53 -3.70
CA ASP A 9 11.16 -21.55 -2.38
C ASP A 9 11.42 -20.33 -1.47
N GLU A 10 12.17 -19.30 -1.88
CA GLU A 10 12.48 -18.16 -0.98
C GLU A 10 11.56 -16.93 -1.17
N ALA A 11 10.56 -16.99 -2.05
CA ALA A 11 9.75 -15.82 -2.44
C ALA A 11 8.38 -15.70 -1.74
N GLU A 12 7.90 -16.73 -1.02
CA GLU A 12 6.55 -16.73 -0.43
C GLU A 12 6.52 -16.31 1.05
N SER A 13 7.54 -16.69 1.84
CA SER A 13 7.62 -16.36 3.27
C SER A 13 7.74 -14.85 3.57
N GLY A 14 8.40 -14.08 2.70
CA GLY A 14 8.49 -12.62 2.84
C GLY A 14 7.21 -11.85 2.47
N ARG A 15 6.32 -12.46 1.67
CA ARG A 15 5.05 -11.85 1.25
C ARG A 15 4.00 -11.95 2.34
N GLU A 16 3.93 -13.08 3.05
CA GLU A 16 2.93 -13.31 4.10
C GLU A 16 3.21 -12.49 5.38
N ALA A 17 4.47 -12.36 5.78
CA ALA A 17 4.85 -11.50 6.90
C ALA A 17 4.63 -10.00 6.59
N SER A 18 4.86 -9.58 5.34
CA SER A 18 4.53 -8.24 4.87
C SER A 18 3.02 -8.01 4.80
N PHE A 19 2.25 -9.04 4.45
CA PHE A 19 0.80 -9.00 4.37
C PHE A 19 0.15 -8.78 5.75
N LEU A 20 0.61 -9.51 6.78
CA LEU A 20 0.12 -9.39 8.16
C LEU A 20 0.47 -8.03 8.77
N ALA A 21 1.67 -7.52 8.51
CA ALA A 21 2.10 -6.20 8.99
C ALA A 21 1.33 -5.03 8.33
N LEU A 22 0.83 -5.22 7.11
CA LEU A 22 -0.04 -4.25 6.44
C LEU A 22 -1.47 -4.25 7.02
N ASP A 23 -1.97 -5.38 7.52
CA ASP A 23 -3.36 -5.58 8.01
C ASP A 23 -3.72 -4.78 9.26
N ASN A 24 -2.77 -4.63 10.19
CA ASN A 24 -3.03 -3.94 11.45
C ASN A 24 -3.11 -2.40 11.32
N GLY A 25 -2.41 -1.80 10.35
CA GLY A 25 -2.39 -0.35 10.13
C GLY A 25 -3.51 0.20 9.25
N ALA A 26 -4.13 -0.65 8.41
CA ALA A 26 -5.09 -0.26 7.38
C ALA A 26 -6.57 -0.38 7.78
N GLY A 27 -6.86 -0.91 8.97
CA GLY A 27 -8.24 -1.22 9.38
C GLY A 27 -8.84 -2.43 8.64
N GLY A 28 -8.00 -3.35 8.19
CA GLY A 28 -8.38 -4.63 7.55
C GLY A 28 -8.47 -4.63 6.02
N ARG A 29 -8.42 -5.83 5.42
CA ARG A 29 -8.51 -6.11 3.97
C ARG A 29 -9.65 -5.38 3.24
N LYS A 30 -10.84 -5.27 3.84
CA LYS A 30 -12.04 -4.70 3.18
C LYS A 30 -11.93 -3.19 2.92
N ARG A 31 -11.20 -2.43 3.74
CA ARG A 31 -11.07 -0.95 3.59
C ARG A 31 -10.05 -0.51 2.53
N ARG A 32 -9.44 -1.48 1.83
CA ARG A 32 -8.41 -1.26 0.81
C ARG A 32 -8.95 -1.33 -0.62
N LEU A 33 -10.21 -1.71 -0.82
CA LEU A 33 -10.79 -1.84 -2.15
C LEU A 33 -11.21 -0.47 -2.69
N LEU A 34 -10.75 -0.18 -3.90
CA LEU A 34 -11.05 1.03 -4.66
C LEU A 34 -11.70 0.65 -5.98
N VAL A 35 -12.89 1.18 -6.21
CA VAL A 35 -13.58 1.19 -7.50
C VAL A 35 -12.98 2.32 -8.34
N LEU A 36 -12.39 1.97 -9.46
CA LEU A 36 -11.79 2.88 -10.42
C LEU A 36 -12.87 3.49 -11.32
N ALA A 37 -12.54 4.55 -12.05
CA ALA A 37 -13.49 5.20 -12.97
C ALA A 37 -14.05 4.23 -14.05
N ASP A 38 -13.27 3.21 -14.40
CA ASP A 38 -13.64 2.14 -15.34
C ASP A 38 -14.55 1.05 -14.72
N GLY A 39 -14.99 1.23 -13.47
CA GLY A 39 -15.80 0.25 -12.72
C GLY A 39 -15.00 -0.92 -12.14
N ARG A 40 -13.72 -1.05 -12.48
CA ARG A 40 -12.83 -2.10 -11.93
C ARG A 40 -12.50 -1.87 -10.47
N THR A 41 -12.31 -2.93 -9.71
CA THR A 41 -11.85 -2.85 -8.32
C THR A 41 -10.35 -3.15 -8.20
N ALA A 42 -9.61 -2.33 -7.46
CA ALA A 42 -8.21 -2.54 -7.14
C ALA A 42 -7.97 -2.55 -5.63
N VAL A 43 -7.04 -3.39 -5.17
CA VAL A 43 -6.60 -3.40 -3.77
C VAL A 43 -5.47 -2.41 -3.59
N VAL A 44 -5.69 -1.43 -2.73
CA VAL A 44 -4.71 -0.40 -2.40
C VAL A 44 -3.84 -0.81 -1.23
N SER A 45 -2.55 -0.69 -1.45
CA SER A 45 -1.51 -0.84 -0.44
C SER A 45 -0.90 0.52 -0.12
N LEU A 46 -0.58 0.74 1.15
CA LEU A 46 0.10 1.95 1.59
C LEU A 46 1.55 1.62 1.96
N SER A 47 2.49 2.24 1.25
CA SER A 47 3.93 2.15 1.50
C SER A 47 4.41 3.39 2.23
N VAL A 48 5.07 3.21 3.37
CA VAL A 48 5.72 4.32 4.10
C VAL A 48 7.22 4.25 3.88
N ARG A 49 7.81 5.34 3.42
CA ARG A 49 9.26 5.48 3.25
C ARG A 49 9.78 6.47 4.29
N THR A 50 10.64 5.99 5.19
CA THR A 50 11.28 6.82 6.22
C THR A 50 12.69 7.18 5.79
N PHE A 51 12.99 8.48 5.73
CA PHE A 51 14.32 8.99 5.44
C PHE A 51 15.10 9.13 6.74
N LYS A 52 16.08 8.23 6.95
CA LYS A 52 16.90 8.17 8.18
C LYS A 52 17.59 9.49 8.52
N ARG A 53 17.99 10.28 7.51
CA ARG A 53 18.70 11.56 7.68
C ARG A 53 17.84 12.67 8.29
N SER A 54 16.52 12.65 8.07
CA SER A 54 15.62 13.71 8.56
C SER A 54 14.53 13.18 9.50
N ARG A 55 14.54 11.88 9.80
CA ARG A 55 13.46 11.16 10.52
C ARG A 55 12.07 11.42 9.94
N GLN A 56 11.99 11.82 8.67
CA GLN A 56 10.71 12.11 8.01
C GLN A 56 10.19 10.86 7.32
N SER A 57 8.92 10.57 7.51
CA SER A 57 8.22 9.49 6.82
C SER A 57 7.25 10.05 5.80
N TYR A 58 7.24 9.45 4.61
CA TYR A 58 6.35 9.82 3.52
C TYR A 58 5.50 8.63 3.10
N GLY A 59 4.20 8.86 2.98
CA GLY A 59 3.21 7.87 2.62
C GLY A 59 2.97 7.88 1.11
N TYR A 60 2.96 6.69 0.52
CA TYR A 60 2.64 6.46 -0.87
C TYR A 60 1.55 5.39 -0.95
N MET A 61 0.44 5.70 -1.60
CA MET A 61 -0.54 4.68 -1.97
C MET A 61 -0.12 4.04 -3.27
N GLN A 62 -0.27 2.73 -3.37
CA GLN A 62 0.08 1.98 -4.54
C GLN A 62 -0.93 0.86 -4.78
N PHE A 63 -1.32 0.68 -6.02
CA PHE A 63 -2.19 -0.42 -6.44
C PHE A 63 -1.87 -0.84 -7.87
N LYS A 64 -2.27 -2.04 -8.24
CA LYS A 64 -2.17 -2.52 -9.61
C LYS A 64 -3.50 -2.37 -10.33
N ILE A 65 -3.45 -1.82 -11.53
CA ILE A 65 -4.56 -1.75 -12.48
C ILE A 65 -4.00 -2.10 -13.86
N ASP A 66 -4.62 -3.05 -14.54
CA ASP A 66 -4.26 -3.39 -15.93
C ASP A 66 -2.77 -3.74 -16.12
N GLY A 67 -2.20 -4.50 -15.17
CA GLY A 67 -0.77 -4.83 -15.15
C GLY A 67 0.16 -3.67 -14.78
N LYS A 68 -0.35 -2.44 -14.68
CA LYS A 68 0.42 -1.24 -14.31
C LYS A 68 0.34 -0.98 -12.81
N THR A 69 1.47 -0.64 -12.21
CA THR A 69 1.51 -0.23 -10.81
C THR A 69 1.34 1.29 -10.73
N VAL A 70 0.19 1.73 -10.22
CA VAL A 70 -0.08 3.15 -9.96
C VAL A 70 0.40 3.46 -8.57
N THR A 71 1.36 4.38 -8.46
CA THR A 71 1.83 4.93 -7.18
C THR A 71 1.42 6.40 -7.09
N ARG A 72 0.93 6.82 -5.92
CA ARG A 72 0.53 8.20 -5.65
C ARG A 72 1.00 8.62 -4.27
N TYR A 73 1.52 9.84 -4.20
CA TYR A 73 1.95 10.44 -2.96
C TYR A 73 0.73 10.82 -2.11
N VAL A 74 0.71 10.37 -0.85
CA VAL A 74 -0.37 10.63 0.09
C VAL A 74 -0.07 11.86 0.95
N GLY A 75 1.19 12.01 1.35
CA GLY A 75 1.62 13.07 2.24
C GLY A 75 2.75 12.65 3.16
N LYS A 76 3.16 13.61 3.98
CA LYS A 76 4.07 13.39 5.10
C LYS A 76 3.31 12.66 6.22
N VAL A 77 3.84 11.53 6.66
CA VAL A 77 3.25 10.63 7.65
C VAL A 77 4.22 10.35 8.79
N THR A 78 5.08 11.33 9.11
CA THR A 78 6.04 11.22 10.21
C THR A 78 5.30 11.00 11.53
N ALA A 79 5.57 9.87 12.17
CA ALA A 79 5.12 9.53 13.51
C ALA A 79 6.24 8.80 14.24
N GLU A 80 6.04 8.62 15.55
CA GLU A 80 6.97 7.93 16.45
C GLU A 80 7.15 6.46 16.03
N ASP A 81 6.07 5.83 15.56
CA ASP A 81 6.06 4.44 15.11
C ASP A 81 5.70 4.29 13.64
N LYS A 82 6.18 3.20 13.03
CA LYS A 82 5.79 2.78 11.68
C LYS A 82 4.29 2.52 11.58
N SER A 83 3.69 1.91 12.62
CA SER A 83 2.24 1.66 12.69
C SER A 83 1.44 2.96 12.75
N ALA A 84 1.88 3.93 13.57
CA ALA A 84 1.27 5.26 13.63
C ALA A 84 1.40 6.00 12.30
N SER A 85 2.55 5.89 11.63
CA SER A 85 2.78 6.46 10.29
C SER A 85 1.82 5.87 9.25
N LEU A 86 1.57 4.55 9.29
CA LEU A 86 0.61 3.89 8.41
C LEU A 86 -0.82 4.37 8.67
N LYS A 87 -1.24 4.43 9.94
CA LYS A 87 -2.57 4.94 10.32
C LYS A 87 -2.78 6.39 9.87
N LEU A 88 -1.77 7.24 10.06
CA LEU A 88 -1.80 8.62 9.57
C LEU A 88 -1.91 8.68 8.06
N GLY A 89 -1.16 7.86 7.33
CA GLY A 89 -1.26 7.79 5.88
C GLY A 89 -2.65 7.40 5.41
N TRP A 90 -3.27 6.37 6.00
CA TRP A 90 -4.65 6.00 5.68
C TRP A 90 -5.65 7.10 6.01
N LYS A 91 -5.50 7.78 7.16
CA LYS A 91 -6.33 8.92 7.55
C LYS A 91 -6.20 10.07 6.55
N LEU A 92 -4.97 10.43 6.16
CA LEU A 92 -4.71 11.49 5.18
C LEU A 92 -5.28 11.14 3.81
N LEU A 93 -5.13 9.89 3.38
CA LEU A 93 -5.63 9.40 2.10
C LEU A 93 -7.14 9.60 2.01
N ARG A 94 -7.88 9.21 3.05
CA ARG A 94 -9.34 9.42 3.16
C ARG A 94 -9.72 10.89 3.33
N HIS A 95 -9.05 11.60 4.23
CA HIS A 95 -9.33 13.01 4.53
C HIS A 95 -9.13 13.92 3.32
N ARG A 96 -8.08 13.68 2.53
CA ARG A 96 -7.79 14.45 1.31
C ARG A 96 -8.62 14.01 0.12
N LYS A 97 -9.48 13.00 0.27
CA LYS A 97 -10.27 12.42 -0.82
C LYS A 97 -9.39 12.10 -2.03
N LEU A 98 -8.20 11.53 -1.76
CA LEU A 98 -7.18 11.31 -2.79
C LEU A 98 -7.67 10.34 -3.86
N ALA A 99 -8.50 9.38 -3.49
CA ALA A 99 -9.15 8.50 -4.45
C ALA A 99 -10.15 9.27 -5.31
N GLU A 100 -11.06 10.01 -4.69
CA GLU A 100 -12.14 10.72 -5.37
C GLU A 100 -11.60 11.84 -6.27
N SER A 101 -10.54 12.52 -5.84
CA SER A 101 -9.80 13.50 -6.65
C SER A 101 -9.15 12.89 -7.90
N ASN A 102 -8.95 11.57 -7.94
CA ASN A 102 -8.46 10.85 -9.12
C ASN A 102 -9.60 10.12 -9.86
N GLY A 103 -10.86 10.38 -9.52
CA GLY A 103 -12.03 9.74 -10.11
C GLY A 103 -12.27 8.30 -9.61
N TRP A 104 -11.69 7.94 -8.47
CA TRP A 104 -11.85 6.61 -7.86
C TRP A 104 -12.72 6.69 -6.60
N GLN A 105 -13.42 5.62 -6.30
CA GLN A 105 -14.36 5.54 -5.19
C GLN A 105 -14.01 4.36 -4.30
N TRP A 106 -14.29 4.46 -3.01
CA TRP A 106 -14.05 3.34 -2.11
C TRP A 106 -15.16 2.31 -2.25
N HIS A 107 -14.78 1.04 -2.32
CA HIS A 107 -15.75 -0.04 -2.22
C HIS A 107 -16.29 -0.07 -0.79
N GLN A 108 -17.59 0.18 -0.62
CA GLN A 108 -18.31 0.02 0.65
C GLN A 108 -18.67 -1.45 0.91
#